data_AF-A0A182P7P3-F1
#
_entry.id   AF-A0A182P7P3-F1
#
_cell.length_a   1.000
_cell.length_b   1.000
_cell.length_c   1.000
_cell.angle_alpha   90.00
_cell.angle_beta   90.00
_cell.angle_gamma   90.00
#
_symmetry.space_group_name_H-M   'P 1'
#
loop_
_entity.id
_entity.type
_entity.pdbx_description
1 polymer ?
#
loop_
_entity_poly.entity_id
_entity_poly.type
_entity_poly.pdbx_seq_one_letter_code
_entity_poly.pdbx_strand_id
1 'polypeptide(L)'
;MYCSTAPGCVPTEADVNEVISATEFEDSNGTVHLSKFLPYVSQLIAEHKMEPAPPEKLLKAFRVLDQEGKGFVDKEYMTKLITEEGEPFTVEELEEMMAVAVDMATDKIAYELYLNQLLHEPPDSIYALADQLRNRSNR
;
A
#
# COMPACT_ATOMS: atom_id res chain seq x y z
N MET A 1 5.20 -10.45 -7.53
CA MET A 1 4.29 -9.92 -6.50
C MET A 1 2.83 -10.03 -6.93
N TYR A 2 2.10 -10.98 -6.34
CA TYR A 2 0.66 -10.96 -6.34
C TYR A 2 0.20 -9.74 -5.52
N CYS A 3 -0.39 -8.72 -6.16
CA CYS A 3 -1.29 -7.77 -5.50
C CYS A 3 -2.60 -8.48 -5.09
N SER A 4 -2.50 -9.69 -4.53
CA SER A 4 -3.64 -10.55 -4.19
C SER A 4 -3.42 -11.44 -2.96
N THR A 5 -2.53 -11.04 -2.04
CA THR A 5 -2.63 -11.44 -0.63
C THR A 5 -3.04 -10.19 0.15
N ALA A 6 -4.33 -9.86 0.26
CA ALA A 6 -5.33 -10.39 1.18
C ALA A 6 -5.56 -9.67 2.54
N PRO A 7 -4.85 -8.60 2.96
CA PRO A 7 -5.38 -7.74 4.01
C PRO A 7 -5.95 -6.40 3.52
N GLY A 8 -5.64 -5.97 2.28
CA GLY A 8 -6.09 -4.67 1.78
C GLY A 8 -5.47 -3.50 2.56
N CYS A 9 -4.24 -3.66 3.07
CA CYS A 9 -3.49 -2.64 3.80
C CYS A 9 -2.17 -2.33 3.09
N VAL A 10 -1.67 -1.11 3.25
CA VAL A 10 -0.39 -0.65 2.68
C VAL A 10 0.46 0.04 3.78
N PRO A 11 1.07 -0.73 4.70
CA PRO A 11 1.95 -0.16 5.71
C PRO A 11 3.28 0.31 5.11
N THR A 12 3.83 1.38 5.69
CA THR A 12 5.22 1.83 5.45
C THR A 12 6.22 1.03 6.28
N GLU A 13 7.51 1.12 5.96
CA GLU A 13 8.56 0.48 6.79
C GLU A 13 8.54 1.07 8.22
N ALA A 14 8.28 2.37 8.34
CA ALA A 14 8.10 3.02 9.63
C ALA A 14 6.90 2.45 10.42
N ASP A 15 5.75 2.21 9.78
CA ASP A 15 4.58 1.61 10.43
C ASP A 15 4.90 0.20 10.95
N VAL A 16 5.61 -0.61 10.15
CA VAL A 16 6.02 -1.96 10.54
C VAL A 16 6.95 -1.92 11.75
N ASN A 17 7.95 -1.04 11.72
CA ASN A 17 8.89 -0.86 12.83
C ASN A 17 8.19 -0.36 14.10
N GLU A 18 7.19 0.51 13.98
CA GLU A 18 6.37 0.98 15.09
C GLU A 18 5.59 -0.18 15.73
N VAL A 19 4.94 -1.03 14.91
CA VAL A 19 4.23 -2.22 15.39
C VAL A 19 5.18 -3.18 16.11
N ILE A 20 6.36 -3.43 15.55
CA ILE A 20 7.38 -4.29 16.16
C ILE A 20 7.78 -3.72 17.52
N SER A 21 8.19 -2.46 17.57
CA SER A 21 8.61 -1.81 18.81
C SER A 21 7.52 -1.77 19.88
N ALA A 22 6.25 -1.61 19.50
CA ALA A 22 5.12 -1.57 20.43
C ALA A 22 4.72 -2.96 20.97
N THR A 23 5.16 -4.05 20.34
CA THR A 23 4.61 -5.40 20.60
C THR A 23 5.66 -6.45 20.98
N GLU A 24 6.95 -6.21 20.73
CA GLU A 24 8.06 -7.07 21.17
C GLU A 24 8.32 -6.98 22.69
N PHE A 25 8.88 -8.05 23.26
CA PHE A 25 9.38 -8.11 24.63
C PHE A 25 10.91 -8.17 24.63
N GLU A 26 11.54 -7.70 25.72
CA GLU A 26 13.00 -7.70 25.91
C GLU A 26 13.65 -9.08 25.73
N ASP A 27 12.90 -10.17 25.91
CA ASP A 27 13.37 -11.56 25.80
C ASP A 27 12.78 -12.35 24.60
N SER A 28 12.03 -11.72 23.70
CA SER A 28 11.33 -12.39 22.59
C SER A 28 11.91 -12.01 21.22
N ASN A 29 13.17 -12.36 20.96
CA ASN A 29 13.83 -12.06 19.68
C ASN A 29 13.01 -12.57 18.48
N GLY A 30 12.37 -11.65 17.75
CA GLY A 30 11.65 -11.92 16.51
C GLY A 30 10.29 -12.62 16.68
N THR A 31 9.70 -12.61 17.87
CA THR A 31 8.34 -13.15 18.08
C THR A 31 7.47 -12.19 18.88
N VAL A 32 6.20 -12.11 18.52
CA VAL A 32 5.22 -11.24 19.18
C VAL A 32 4.06 -12.08 19.72
N HIS A 33 3.66 -11.81 20.96
CA HIS A 33 2.46 -12.43 21.53
C HIS A 33 1.19 -11.81 20.95
N LEU A 34 0.26 -12.66 20.50
CA LEU A 34 -1.00 -12.25 19.90
C LEU A 34 -1.82 -11.30 20.82
N SER A 35 -1.71 -11.45 22.14
CA SER A 35 -2.38 -10.60 23.13
C SER A 35 -1.91 -9.14 23.14
N LYS A 36 -0.71 -8.86 22.61
CA LYS A 36 -0.17 -7.50 22.42
C LYS A 36 -0.37 -7.00 21.00
N PHE A 37 -0.17 -7.86 20.02
CA PHE A 37 -0.34 -7.54 18.61
C PHE A 37 -1.77 -7.14 18.26
N LEU A 38 -2.76 -7.94 18.68
CA LEU A 38 -4.15 -7.72 18.27
C LEU A 38 -4.71 -6.37 18.72
N PRO A 39 -4.58 -5.94 19.98
CA PRO A 39 -5.07 -4.62 20.38
C PRO A 39 -4.43 -3.48 19.58
N TYR A 40 -3.13 -3.56 19.33
CA TYR A 40 -2.39 -2.53 18.60
C TYR A 40 -2.84 -2.43 17.14
N VAL A 41 -2.82 -3.55 16.41
CA VAL A 41 -3.20 -3.57 14.99
C VAL A 41 -4.68 -3.28 14.81
N SER A 42 -5.55 -3.73 15.73
CA SER A 42 -6.98 -3.37 15.70
C SER A 42 -7.19 -1.86 15.81
N GLN A 43 -6.39 -1.18 16.64
CA GLN A 43 -6.43 0.27 16.74
C GLN A 43 -5.96 0.94 15.45
N LEU A 44 -4.85 0.50 14.86
CA LEU A 44 -4.35 1.08 13.60
C LEU A 44 -5.36 0.94 12.45
N ILE A 45 -6.05 -0.20 12.37
CA ILE A 45 -7.12 -0.43 11.39
C ILE A 45 -8.31 0.51 11.67
N ALA A 46 -8.73 0.64 12.94
CA ALA A 46 -9.82 1.54 13.32
C ALA A 46 -9.51 3.03 13.07
N GLU A 47 -8.23 3.39 13.06
CA GLU A 47 -7.72 4.72 12.72
C GLU A 47 -7.44 4.91 11.22
N HIS A 48 -7.68 3.90 10.38
CA HIS A 48 -7.41 3.92 8.93
C HIS A 48 -5.96 4.24 8.56
N LYS A 49 -4.98 3.94 9.45
CA LYS A 49 -3.58 4.32 9.25
C LYS A 49 -2.87 3.59 8.11
N MET A 50 -3.31 2.37 7.79
CA MET A 50 -2.74 1.55 6.71
C MET A 50 -3.71 1.40 5.54
N GLU A 51 -4.74 2.25 5.45
CA GLU A 51 -5.74 2.16 4.40
C GLU A 51 -5.13 2.55 3.05
N PRO A 52 -5.32 1.75 1.99
CA PRO A 52 -4.85 2.10 0.66
C PRO A 52 -5.43 3.44 0.22
N ALA A 53 -4.64 4.22 -0.51
CA ALA A 53 -5.15 5.46 -1.08
C ALA A 53 -6.31 5.16 -2.06
N PRO A 54 -7.40 5.94 -2.03
CA PRO A 54 -8.51 5.71 -2.92
C PRO A 54 -8.09 5.93 -4.38
N PRO A 55 -8.68 5.19 -5.34
CA PRO A 55 -8.32 5.25 -6.75
C PRO A 55 -8.31 6.67 -7.33
N GLU A 56 -9.20 7.57 -6.90
CA GLU A 56 -9.23 8.96 -7.35
C GLU A 56 -7.99 9.74 -6.91
N LYS A 57 -7.44 9.43 -5.73
CA LYS A 57 -6.20 10.04 -5.24
C LYS A 57 -5.00 9.51 -6.01
N LEU A 58 -4.97 8.21 -6.30
CA LEU A 58 -3.95 7.59 -7.15
C LEU A 58 -3.97 8.18 -8.57
N LEU A 59 -5.15 8.33 -9.18
CA LEU A 59 -5.30 8.97 -10.49
C LEU A 59 -4.75 10.40 -10.50
N LYS A 60 -5.03 11.19 -9.46
CA LYS A 60 -4.48 12.55 -9.34
C LYS A 60 -2.96 12.54 -9.23
N ALA A 61 -2.38 11.60 -8.49
CA ALA A 61 -0.93 11.47 -8.37
C ALA A 61 -0.29 11.15 -9.74
N PHE A 62 -0.81 10.17 -10.46
CA PHE A 62 -0.31 9.83 -11.81
C PHE A 62 -0.45 10.99 -12.80
N ARG A 63 -1.53 11.78 -12.72
CA ARG A 63 -1.69 12.98 -13.56
C ARG A 63 -0.67 14.08 -13.27
N VAL A 64 -0.12 14.15 -12.05
CA VAL A 64 0.99 15.05 -11.74
C VAL A 64 2.28 14.57 -12.41
N LEU A 65 2.47 13.26 -12.53
CA LEU A 65 3.61 12.64 -13.21
C LEU A 65 3.49 12.74 -14.74
N ASP A 66 2.27 12.65 -15.28
CA ASP A 66 1.95 12.73 -16.70
C ASP A 66 1.22 14.03 -17.04
N GLN A 67 1.94 15.15 -16.98
CA GLN A 67 1.39 16.50 -17.20
C GLN A 67 0.83 16.70 -18.62
N GLU A 68 1.32 15.93 -19.58
CA GLU A 68 0.88 15.99 -20.98
C GLU A 68 -0.35 15.11 -21.25
N GLY A 69 -0.78 14.29 -20.28
CA GLY A 69 -1.97 13.45 -20.39
C GLY A 69 -1.84 12.32 -21.41
N LYS A 70 -0.66 11.69 -21.46
CA LYS A 70 -0.35 10.58 -22.37
C LYS A 70 -1.03 9.26 -21.98
N GLY A 71 -1.43 9.12 -20.71
CA GLY A 71 -1.98 7.88 -20.15
C GLY A 71 -0.91 6.85 -19.76
N PHE A 72 0.37 7.23 -19.80
CA PHE A 72 1.48 6.37 -19.39
C PHE A 72 2.62 7.18 -18.74
N VAL A 73 3.47 6.48 -17.99
CA VAL A 73 4.74 7.00 -17.46
C VAL A 73 5.89 6.18 -18.03
N ASP A 74 6.98 6.85 -18.43
CA ASP A 74 8.18 6.18 -18.93
C ASP A 74 8.89 5.42 -17.79
N LYS A 75 9.37 4.21 -18.07
CA LYS A 75 10.06 3.36 -17.08
C LYS A 75 11.19 4.09 -16.36
N GLU A 76 12.04 4.79 -17.10
CA GLU A 76 13.18 5.52 -16.54
C GLU A 76 12.75 6.61 -15.54
N TYR A 77 11.68 7.34 -15.86
CA TYR A 77 11.16 8.36 -14.97
C TYR A 77 10.53 7.76 -13.71
N MET A 78 9.80 6.66 -13.85
CA MET A 78 9.25 5.94 -12.70
C MET A 78 10.35 5.35 -11.81
N THR A 79 11.39 4.75 -12.41
CA THR A 79 12.56 4.24 -11.68
C THR A 79 13.14 5.34 -10.81
N LYS A 80 13.41 6.50 -11.41
CA LYS A 80 14.00 7.63 -10.69
C LYS A 80 13.16 8.03 -9.48
N LEU A 81 11.85 8.21 -9.68
CA LEU A 81 10.93 8.61 -8.60
C LEU A 81 10.93 7.58 -7.46
N ILE A 82 10.83 6.29 -7.78
CA ILE A 82 10.73 5.23 -6.77
C ILE A 82 12.06 5.02 -6.02
N THR A 83 13.19 5.37 -6.62
CA THR A 83 14.50 5.26 -5.96
C THR A 83 14.93 6.52 -5.20
N GLU A 84 14.31 7.68 -5.50
CA GLU A 84 14.74 8.97 -4.94
C GLU A 84 13.71 9.61 -3.99
N GLU A 85 12.42 9.28 -4.12
CA GLU A 85 11.33 9.93 -3.38
C GLU A 85 10.61 8.96 -2.43
N GLY A 86 10.22 9.44 -1.24
CA GLY A 86 9.47 8.65 -0.27
C GLY A 86 10.32 7.59 0.44
N GLU A 87 9.81 6.36 0.49
CA GLU A 87 10.55 5.18 0.96
C GLU A 87 11.16 4.49 -0.26
N PRO A 88 12.47 4.65 -0.50
CA PRO A 88 13.09 4.19 -1.74
C PRO A 88 13.13 2.68 -1.80
N PHE A 89 12.77 2.13 -2.96
CA PHE A 89 12.79 0.67 -3.14
C PHE A 89 14.22 0.16 -3.22
N THR A 90 14.41 -1.07 -2.73
CA THR A 90 15.60 -1.85 -3.04
C THR A 90 15.65 -2.20 -4.54
N VAL A 91 16.83 -2.58 -5.04
CA VAL A 91 17.01 -2.95 -6.44
C VAL A 91 16.12 -4.12 -6.80
N GLU A 92 16.02 -5.10 -5.91
CA GLU A 92 15.19 -6.28 -6.05
C GLU A 92 13.69 -5.92 -6.13
N GLU A 93 13.19 -5.07 -5.22
CA GLU A 93 11.79 -4.63 -5.22
C GLU A 93 11.44 -3.84 -6.50
N LEU A 94 12.36 -2.98 -6.94
CA LEU A 94 12.21 -2.23 -8.17
C LEU A 94 12.14 -3.16 -9.40
N GLU A 95 13.07 -4.11 -9.51
CA GLU A 95 13.09 -5.08 -10.61
C GLU A 95 11.80 -5.91 -10.66
N GLU A 96 11.34 -6.40 -9.52
CA GLU A 96 10.09 -7.15 -9.43
C GLU A 96 8.87 -6.30 -9.79
N MET A 97 8.82 -5.04 -9.35
CA MET A 97 7.73 -4.13 -9.71
C MET A 97 7.74 -3.83 -11.21
N MET A 98 8.89 -3.49 -11.78
CA MET A 98 9.03 -3.14 -13.19
C MET A 98 8.70 -4.32 -14.12
N ALA A 99 9.02 -5.55 -13.70
CA ALA A 99 8.66 -6.76 -14.45
C ALA A 99 7.14 -6.96 -14.61
N VAL A 100 6.34 -6.38 -13.71
CA VAL A 100 4.86 -6.44 -13.75
C VAL A 100 4.23 -5.17 -14.33
N ALA A 101 4.84 -4.02 -14.06
CA ALA A 101 4.30 -2.70 -14.39
C ALA A 101 4.60 -2.23 -15.82
N VAL A 102 5.73 -2.66 -16.39
CA VAL A 102 6.24 -2.16 -17.67
C VAL A 102 5.78 -3.04 -18.83
N ASP A 103 5.24 -2.41 -19.87
CA ASP A 103 5.03 -3.06 -21.16
C ASP A 103 6.38 -3.28 -21.87
N MET A 104 6.73 -4.55 -22.10
CA MET A 104 8.02 -4.95 -22.66
C MET A 104 8.28 -4.46 -24.10
N ALA A 105 7.24 -4.08 -24.85
CA ALA A 105 7.38 -3.60 -26.22
C ALA A 105 7.62 -2.08 -26.26
N THR A 106 7.18 -1.36 -25.24
CA THR A 106 7.15 0.11 -25.23
C THR A 106 7.96 0.76 -24.12
N ASP A 107 8.44 -0.01 -23.14
CA ASP A 107 9.13 0.46 -21.92
C ASP A 107 8.33 1.52 -21.13
N LYS A 108 7.01 1.38 -21.15
CA LYS A 108 6.05 2.31 -20.55
C LYS A 108 5.12 1.63 -19.57
N ILE A 109 4.66 2.40 -18.58
CA ILE A 109 3.73 1.98 -17.56
C ILE A 109 2.38 2.65 -17.84
N ALA A 110 1.43 1.90 -18.39
CA ALA A 110 0.08 2.37 -18.71
C ALA A 110 -0.81 2.42 -17.45
N TYR A 111 -0.62 3.45 -16.61
CA TYR A 111 -1.25 3.56 -15.29
C TYR A 111 -2.79 3.55 -15.31
N GLU A 112 -3.43 3.97 -16.39
CA GLU A 112 -4.90 3.98 -16.51
C GLU A 112 -5.50 2.57 -16.43
N LEU A 113 -4.80 1.57 -16.97
CA LEU A 113 -5.23 0.16 -16.90
C LEU A 113 -5.13 -0.37 -15.47
N TYR A 114 -4.06 -0.01 -14.75
CA TYR A 114 -3.87 -0.39 -13.35
C TYR A 114 -4.91 0.23 -12.43
N LEU A 115 -5.24 1.52 -12.63
CA LEU A 115 -6.28 2.18 -11.83
C LEU A 115 -7.65 1.52 -11.99
N ASN A 116 -7.99 1.08 -13.20
CA ASN A 116 -9.24 0.34 -13.44
C ASN A 116 -9.28 -0.99 -12.70
N GLN A 117 -8.14 -1.66 -12.51
CA GLN A 117 -8.06 -2.87 -11.70
C GLN A 117 -8.17 -2.56 -10.19
N LEU A 118 -7.63 -1.43 -9.75
CA LEU A 118 -7.67 -0.97 -8.36
C LEU A 118 -9.02 -0.35 -7.94
N LEU A 119 -9.87 0.03 -8.90
CA LEU A 119 -11.20 0.62 -8.65
C LEU A 119 -12.22 -0.36 -8.04
N HIS A 120 -11.92 -1.65 -8.01
CA HIS A 120 -12.79 -2.64 -7.37
C HIS A 120 -12.51 -2.70 -5.87
N GLU A 121 -13.11 -1.80 -5.09
CA GLU A 121 -13.15 -1.93 -3.64
C GLU A 121 -13.92 -3.21 -3.25
N PRO A 122 -13.30 -4.16 -2.53
CA PRO A 122 -14.02 -5.31 -2.04
C PRO A 122 -15.03 -4.85 -0.97
N PRO A 123 -16.31 -5.24 -1.09
CA PRO A 123 -17.36 -4.85 -0.14
C PRO A 123 -17.11 -5.32 1.31
N ASP A 124 -16.21 -6.29 1.48
CA ASP A 124 -15.81 -6.87 2.77
C ASP A 124 -14.42 -6.38 3.24
N SER A 125 -14.05 -5.14 2.89
CA SER A 125 -12.81 -4.52 3.39
C SER A 125 -12.75 -4.52 4.92
N ILE A 126 -11.58 -4.79 5.48
CA ILE A 126 -11.34 -4.79 6.94
C ILE A 126 -11.64 -3.41 7.57
N TYR A 127 -11.51 -2.34 6.80
CA TYR A 127 -11.86 -0.97 7.19
C TYR A 127 -13.38 -0.77 7.28
N ALA A 128 -14.14 -1.32 6.33
CA ALA A 128 -15.61 -1.29 6.38
C ALA A 128 -16.14 -2.05 7.61
N LEU A 129 -15.50 -3.16 7.99
CA LEU A 129 -15.80 -3.88 9.22
C LEU A 129 -15.46 -3.04 10.47
N ALA A 130 -14.32 -2.37 10.49
CA ALA A 130 -13.90 -1.50 11.59
C ALA A 130 -14.90 -0.34 11.81
N ASP A 131 -15.36 0.30 10.73
CA ASP A 131 -16.40 1.32 10.78
C ASP A 131 -17.73 0.79 11.33
N GLN A 132 -18.15 -0.41 10.92
CA GLN A 132 -19.36 -1.05 11.45
C GLN A 132 -19.26 -1.33 12.95
N LEU A 133 -18.10 -1.80 13.43
CA LEU A 133 -17.88 -2.06 14.85
C LEU A 133 -17.89 -0.77 15.67
N ARG A 134 -17.22 0.29 15.19
CA ARG A 134 -17.23 1.61 15.84
C ARG A 134 -18.66 2.16 15.96
N ASN A 135 -19.45 2.05 14.89
CA ASN A 135 -20.83 2.54 14.87
C ASN A 135 -21.78 1.73 15.76
N ARG A 136 -21.49 0.45 16.03
CA ARG A 136 -22.25 -0.37 16.99
C ARG A 136 -21.91 -0.06 18.44
N SER A 137 -20.65 0.26 18.76
CA SER A 137 -20.22 0.65 20.11
C SER A 137 -20.73 2.03 20.55
N ASN A 138 -21.04 2.92 19.60
CA ASN A 138 -21.54 4.27 19.85
C ASN A 138 -23.08 4.36 19.94
N ARG A 139 -23.80 3.23 19.99
CA ARG A 139 -25.25 3.13 20.23
C ARG A 139 -25.51 2.50 21.59
#